data_AF-A0A6I5NVH5-F1
#
_entry.id   AF-A0A6I5NVH5-F1
#
_cell.length_a   1.000
_cell.length_b   1.000
_cell.length_c   1.000
_cell.angle_alpha   90.00
_cell.angle_beta   90.00
_cell.angle_gamma   90.00
#
_symmetry.space_group_name_H-M   'P 1'
#
loop_
_entity.id
_entity.type
_entity.pdbx_description
1 polymer ?
#
loop_
_entity_poly.entity_id
_entity_poly.type
_entity_poly.pdbx_seq_one_letter_code
_entity_poly.pdbx_strand_id
1 'polypeptide(L)'
;MNNSSRFTKNKSLGYSIHYDCESEVISFSGKLHLIQQEKAFHEILSWFDLVINKEPPRVLLDVSNLEYLNSLGISIIAKFVIRARDKKKHPCCC
;
A
#
# COMPACT_ATOMS: atom_id res chain seq x y z
N MET A 1 -23.06 -13.80 3.94
CA MET A 1 -22.18 -13.21 2.89
C MET A 1 -22.00 -11.74 3.25
N ASN A 2 -20.75 -11.28 3.44
CA ASN A 2 -20.28 -9.89 3.34
C ASN A 2 -18.82 -9.83 3.85
N ASN A 3 -17.90 -10.48 3.12
CA ASN A 3 -16.46 -10.32 3.31
C ASN A 3 -16.02 -9.02 2.63
N SER A 4 -16.21 -7.87 3.28
CA SER A 4 -15.67 -6.60 2.78
C SER A 4 -14.39 -6.32 3.54
N SER A 5 -13.27 -6.87 3.04
CA SER A 5 -11.92 -6.63 3.54
C SER A 5 -11.46 -5.20 3.21
N ARG A 6 -12.19 -4.19 3.70
CA ARG A 6 -11.77 -2.78 3.67
C ARG A 6 -10.76 -2.56 4.78
N PHE A 7 -9.53 -2.27 4.39
CA PHE A 7 -8.51 -1.83 5.33
C PHE A 7 -8.28 -0.35 5.12
N THR A 8 -8.65 0.47 6.10
CA THR A 8 -8.35 1.89 6.13
C THR A 8 -7.31 2.12 7.21
N LYS A 9 -6.15 2.67 6.84
CA LYS A 9 -5.14 3.04 7.82
C LYS A 9 -5.06 4.57 8.00
N ASN A 10 -5.30 4.99 9.24
CA ASN A 10 -4.81 6.21 9.93
C ASN A 10 -5.25 7.63 9.51
N LYS A 11 -6.55 7.93 9.56
CA LYS A 11 -7.06 9.33 9.56
C LYS A 11 -6.42 10.25 10.61
N SER A 12 -5.95 9.70 11.74
CA SER A 12 -5.33 10.45 12.85
C SER A 12 -3.93 11.00 12.54
N LEU A 13 -3.25 10.51 11.50
CA LEU A 13 -1.89 10.93 11.13
C LEU A 13 -1.87 11.87 9.92
N GLY A 14 -3.04 12.32 9.48
CA GLY A 14 -3.18 13.23 8.34
C GLY A 14 -3.04 12.55 6.97
N TYR A 15 -2.95 11.23 6.89
CA TYR A 15 -2.99 10.47 5.64
C TYR A 15 -3.98 9.31 5.71
N SER A 16 -4.45 8.81 4.58
CA SER A 16 -5.13 7.52 4.54
C SER A 16 -4.69 6.67 3.36
N ILE A 17 -4.61 5.37 3.60
CA ILE A 17 -4.35 4.35 2.58
C ILE A 17 -5.52 3.38 2.59
N HIS A 18 -6.09 3.13 1.42
CA HIS A 18 -7.22 2.23 1.20
C HIS A 18 -6.89 1.25 0.09
N TYR A 19 -7.22 -0.04 0.27
CA TYR A 19 -7.20 -1.02 -0.82
C TYR A 19 -8.61 -1.49 -1.13
N ASP A 20 -8.98 -1.39 -2.40
CA ASP A 20 -10.17 -2.00 -2.95
C ASP A 20 -9.79 -3.28 -3.70
N CYS A 21 -10.33 -4.42 -3.24
CA CYS A 21 -10.05 -5.71 -3.85
C CYS A 21 -10.83 -5.95 -5.15
N GLU A 22 -11.92 -5.24 -5.40
CA GLU A 22 -12.70 -5.40 -6.64
C GLU A 22 -12.03 -4.66 -7.80
N SER A 23 -11.49 -3.46 -7.53
CA SER A 23 -10.82 -2.63 -8.53
C SER A 23 -9.30 -2.79 -8.56
N GLU A 24 -8.72 -3.50 -7.58
CA GLU A 24 -7.28 -3.65 -7.35
C GLU A 24 -6.53 -2.31 -7.21
N VAL A 25 -7.22 -1.32 -6.64
CA VAL A 25 -6.70 0.04 -6.45
C VAL A 25 -6.25 0.24 -5.00
N ILE A 26 -5.02 0.71 -4.83
CA ILE A 26 -4.55 1.30 -3.58
C ILE A 26 -4.64 2.81 -3.70
N SER A 27 -5.57 3.43 -2.97
CA SER A 27 -5.75 4.89 -2.95
C SER A 27 -5.03 5.50 -1.75
N PHE A 28 -4.26 6.55 -2.03
CA PHE A 28 -3.59 7.37 -1.04
C PHE A 28 -4.23 8.76 -0.98
N SER A 29 -4.44 9.27 0.22
CA SER A 29 -4.93 10.64 0.39
C SER A 29 -4.33 11.35 1.60
N GLY A 30 -4.33 12.68 1.58
CA GLY A 30 -3.78 13.53 2.63
C GLY A 30 -2.25 13.69 2.56
N LYS A 31 -1.60 13.92 3.71
CA LYS A 31 -0.17 14.23 3.81
C LYS A 31 0.60 13.02 4.34
N LEU A 32 1.25 12.27 3.45
CA LEU A 32 2.07 11.13 3.83
C LEU A 32 3.44 11.61 4.33
N HIS A 33 3.48 12.02 5.60
CA HIS A 33 4.66 12.54 6.28
C HIS A 33 5.12 11.60 7.39
N LEU A 34 5.95 10.63 7.06
CA LEU A 34 6.36 9.56 7.97
C LEU A 34 7.56 9.93 8.85
N ILE A 35 7.58 11.13 9.44
CA ILE A 35 8.68 11.56 10.32
C ILE A 35 8.61 10.80 11.65
N GLN A 36 9.72 10.18 12.07
CA GLN A 36 9.91 9.53 13.39
C GLN A 36 8.95 8.36 13.70
N GLN A 37 8.24 7.83 12.70
CA GLN A 37 7.26 6.74 12.88
C GLN A 37 7.72 5.46 12.19
N GLU A 38 8.85 4.91 12.64
CA GLU A 38 9.36 3.60 12.19
C GLU A 38 8.28 2.51 12.29
N LYS A 39 7.49 2.53 13.38
CA LYS A 39 6.33 1.64 13.53
C LYS A 39 5.33 1.80 12.39
N ALA A 40 4.92 3.02 12.05
CA ALA A 40 3.98 3.24 10.94
C ALA A 40 4.54 2.76 9.59
N PHE A 41 5.85 2.93 9.39
CA PHE A 41 6.56 2.45 8.21
C PHE A 41 6.48 0.92 8.06
N HIS A 42 6.87 0.17 9.10
CA HIS A 42 6.78 -1.30 9.10
C HIS A 42 5.36 -1.78 8.88
N GLU A 43 4.42 -1.12 9.53
CA GLU A 43 3.03 -1.53 9.60
C GLU A 43 2.28 -1.19 8.27
N ILE A 44 2.76 -0.23 7.47
CA ILE A 44 2.33 -0.04 6.06
C ILE A 44 2.96 -1.12 5.17
N LEU A 45 4.24 -1.42 5.35
CA LEU A 45 4.91 -2.46 4.57
C LEU A 45 4.30 -3.85 4.77
N SER A 46 3.98 -4.23 6.01
CA SER A 46 3.28 -5.49 6.28
C SER A 46 1.91 -5.54 5.60
N TRP A 47 1.21 -4.40 5.52
CA TRP A 47 -0.07 -4.33 4.84
C TRP A 47 0.05 -4.48 3.32
N PHE A 48 1.08 -3.87 2.74
CA PHE A 48 1.46 -4.09 1.35
C PHE A 48 1.80 -5.54 1.04
N ASP A 49 2.50 -6.22 1.95
CA ASP A 49 2.81 -7.64 1.80
C ASP A 49 1.51 -8.47 1.79
N LEU A 50 0.47 -8.09 2.56
CA LEU A 50 -0.86 -8.74 2.47
C LEU A 50 -1.53 -8.54 1.11
N VAL A 51 -1.44 -7.35 0.51
CA VAL A 51 -1.99 -7.09 -0.83
C VAL A 51 -1.25 -7.91 -1.89
N ILE A 52 0.09 -7.92 -1.84
CA ILE A 52 0.94 -8.72 -2.72
C ILE A 52 0.67 -10.22 -2.55
N ASN A 53 0.35 -10.67 -1.33
CA ASN A 53 0.03 -12.05 -1.05
C ASN A 53 -1.29 -12.54 -1.62
N LYS A 54 -2.18 -11.64 -2.03
CA LYS A 54 -3.38 -11.98 -2.80
C LYS A 54 -3.11 -12.25 -4.29
N GLU A 55 -1.88 -12.01 -4.73
CA GLU A 55 -1.44 -12.22 -6.13
C GLU A 55 -2.34 -11.56 -7.18
N PRO A 56 -2.69 -10.27 -7.01
CA PRO A 56 -3.50 -9.59 -8.00
C PRO A 56 -2.76 -9.49 -9.34
N PRO A 57 -3.40 -9.75 -10.48
CA PRO A 57 -2.78 -9.59 -11.81
C PRO A 57 -2.20 -8.18 -12.02
N ARG A 58 -2.86 -7.15 -11.48
CA ARG A 58 -2.37 -5.76 -11.48
C ARG A 58 -2.71 -5.08 -10.16
N VAL A 59 -1.96 -4.03 -9.82
CA VAL A 59 -2.34 -3.13 -8.74
C VAL A 59 -2.17 -1.71 -9.25
N LEU A 60 -3.23 -0.91 -9.15
CA LEU A 60 -3.17 0.51 -9.46
C LEU A 60 -2.87 1.29 -8.17
N LEU A 61 -1.87 2.16 -8.21
CA LEU A 61 -1.60 3.10 -7.12
C LEU A 61 -2.21 4.45 -7.49
N ASP A 62 -3.27 4.86 -6.79
CA ASP A 62 -3.89 6.17 -6.96
C ASP A 62 -3.35 7.15 -5.92
N VAL A 63 -2.53 8.08 -6.39
CA VAL A 63 -1.90 9.14 -5.59
C VAL A 63 -2.55 10.52 -5.83
N SER A 64 -3.66 10.57 -6.56
CA SER A 64 -4.26 11.84 -7.01
C SER A 64 -4.75 12.72 -5.86
N ASN A 65 -5.03 12.11 -4.70
CA ASN A 65 -5.51 12.80 -3.50
C ASN A 65 -4.40 13.00 -2.45
N LEU A 66 -3.12 12.72 -2.77
CA LEU A 66 -2.01 13.06 -1.89
C LEU A 66 -1.70 14.56 -1.98
N GLU A 67 -1.73 15.23 -0.83
CA GLU A 67 -1.37 16.63 -0.70
C GLU A 67 0.13 16.84 -0.46
N TYR A 68 0.81 15.83 0.10
CA TYR A 68 2.23 15.90 0.42
C TYR A 68 2.86 14.51 0.52
N LEU A 69 4.09 14.40 0.03
CA LEU A 69 4.89 13.18 0.07
C LEU A 69 6.36 13.54 0.34
N ASN A 70 6.97 12.90 1.34
CA ASN A 70 8.41 13.06 1.62
C ASN A 70 9.24 11.86 1.14
N SER A 71 10.56 11.93 1.32
CA SER A 71 11.50 10.87 0.94
C SER A 71 11.18 9.50 1.55
N LEU A 72 10.73 9.46 2.81
CA LEU A 72 10.30 8.22 3.45
C LEU A 72 9.02 7.65 2.82
N GLY A 73 8.05 8.50 2.51
CA GLY A 73 6.84 8.11 1.78
C GLY A 73 7.13 7.57 0.38
N ILE A 74 8.01 8.23 -0.38
CA ILE A 74 8.49 7.74 -1.69
C ILE A 74 9.14 6.36 -1.53
N SER A 75 9.99 6.20 -0.50
CA SER A 75 10.66 4.94 -0.23
C SER A 75 9.69 3.79 0.06
N ILE A 76 8.57 4.06 0.74
CA ILE A 76 7.52 3.06 0.97
C ILE A 76 6.88 2.61 -0.34
N ILE A 77 6.50 3.56 -1.20
CA ILE A 77 5.90 3.26 -2.50
C ILE A 77 6.89 2.48 -3.38
N ALA A 78 8.15 2.90 -3.42
CA ALA A 78 9.20 2.20 -4.16
C ALA A 78 9.40 0.76 -3.67
N LYS A 79 9.46 0.54 -2.34
CA LYS A 79 9.57 -0.81 -1.76
C LYS A 79 8.38 -1.69 -2.13
N PHE A 80 7.17 -1.15 -2.14
CA PHE A 80 5.98 -1.89 -2.60
C PHE A 80 6.15 -2.37 -4.04
N VAL A 81 6.48 -1.45 -4.96
CA VAL A 81 6.64 -1.77 -6.38
C VAL A 81 7.73 -2.82 -6.61
N ILE A 82 8.87 -2.70 -5.92
CA ILE A 82 9.97 -3.67 -5.99
C ILE A 82 9.49 -5.06 -5.54
N ARG A 83 8.81 -5.16 -4.39
CA ARG A 83 8.31 -6.44 -3.87
C ARG A 83 7.25 -7.07 -4.76
N ALA A 84 6.31 -6.27 -5.27
CA ALA A 84 5.29 -6.73 -6.20
C ALA A 84 5.92 -7.30 -7.48
N ARG A 85 6.98 -6.65 -8.00
CA ARG A 85 7.77 -7.17 -9.12
C ARG A 85 8.48 -8.48 -8.78
N ASP A 86 9.14 -8.54 -7.64
CA ASP A 86 9.96 -9.70 -7.26
C ASP A 86 9.09 -10.95 -7.02
N LYS A 87 7.88 -10.77 -6.46
CA LYS A 87 6.92 -11.87 -6.34
C LYS A 87 6.46 -12.41 -7.71
N LYS A 88 6.23 -11.53 -8.70
CA LYS A 88 5.91 -11.96 -10.08
C LYS A 88 7.04 -12.73 -10.76
N LYS A 89 8.30 -12.56 -10.35
CA LYS A 89 9.45 -13.30 -10.90
C LYS A 89 9.57 -14.72 -10.34
N HIS A 90 8.91 -15.00 -9.22
CA HIS A 90 8.78 -16.35 -8.65
C HIS A 90 7.32 -16.79 -8.67
N PRO A 91 6.68 -16.93 -9.84
CA PRO A 91 5.44 -17.69 -9.89
C PRO A 91 5.82 -19.09 -9.39
N CYS A 92 5.12 -19.59 -8.38
CA CYS A 92 5.31 -20.95 -7.91
C CYS A 92 5.39 -21.88 -9.13
N CYS A 93 6.53 -22.54 -9.32
CA CYS A 93 6.64 -23.64 -10.27
C CYS A 93 5.65 -24.71 -9.80
N CYS A 94 4.57 -24.88 -10.57
CA CYS A 94 3.75 -26.09 -10.52
C CYS A 94 4.54 -27.28 -11.05
#